data_AF-M1DX19-F1
#
_entry.id   AF-M1DX19-F1
#
_cell.length_a   1.000
_cell.length_b   1.000
_cell.length_c   1.000
_cell.angle_alpha   90.00
_cell.angle_beta   90.00
_cell.angle_gamma   90.00
#
_symmetry.space_group_name_H-M   'P 1'
#
loop_
_entity.id
_entity.type
_entity.pdbx_description
1 polymer ?
#
loop_
_entity_poly.entity_id
_entity_poly.type
_entity_poly.pdbx_seq_one_letter_code
_entity_poly.pdbx_strand_id
1 'polypeptide(L)'
;MQKYWIDRTNNANCFMLYAKDLSITWGEDNRYWDWVDIKETSDEKFLAAELKTVCWLEVCGRFDTEALAPEKLYEVVFMVKIKENADGLESITLRLIIPNKSSNDVTVNLMNVTEREKWIEVPVGEFFTISEIKRKKKREEIEIFLYETEKLNCKQGLVIKGIVIRPKVS
;
A
#
# COMPACT_ATOMS: atom_id res chain seq x y z
N MET A 1 3.54 -11.06 6.89
CA MET A 1 2.59 -12.08 6.46
C MET A 1 1.76 -11.51 5.32
N GLN A 2 1.65 -12.23 4.21
CA GLN A 2 0.87 -11.82 3.04
C GLN A 2 -0.40 -12.66 2.97
N LYS A 3 -1.52 -12.07 2.55
CA LYS A 3 -2.77 -12.79 2.25
C LYS A 3 -2.93 -12.93 0.74
N TYR A 4 -3.33 -14.12 0.31
CA TYR A 4 -3.57 -14.49 -1.08
C TYR A 4 -5.02 -14.95 -1.24
N TRP A 5 -5.66 -14.57 -2.35
CA TRP A 5 -6.94 -15.13 -2.77
C TRP A 5 -7.06 -15.08 -4.29
N ILE A 6 -8.07 -15.77 -4.83
CA ILE A 6 -8.36 -15.78 -6.26
C ILE A 6 -9.62 -14.96 -6.48
N ASP A 7 -9.54 -13.95 -7.34
CA ASP A 7 -10.73 -13.35 -7.94
C ASP A 7 -11.29 -14.32 -8.99
N ARG A 8 -12.42 -14.95 -8.66
CA ARG A 8 -13.08 -15.93 -9.52
C ARG A 8 -13.69 -15.32 -10.77
N THR A 9 -14.05 -14.04 -10.74
CA THR A 9 -14.64 -13.32 -11.88
C THR A 9 -13.57 -13.11 -12.95
N ASN A 10 -12.39 -12.67 -12.54
CA ASN A 10 -11.26 -12.42 -13.44
C ASN A 10 -10.36 -13.64 -13.65
N ASN A 11 -10.59 -14.74 -12.91
CA ASN A 11 -9.70 -15.90 -12.81
C ASN A 11 -8.23 -15.48 -12.64
N ALA A 12 -7.98 -14.66 -11.62
CA ALA A 12 -6.68 -14.03 -11.41
C ALA A 12 -6.30 -14.00 -9.93
N ASN A 13 -4.99 -13.98 -9.69
CA ASN A 13 -4.40 -13.97 -8.37
C ASN A 13 -4.52 -12.57 -7.75
N CYS A 14 -4.89 -12.50 -6.48
CA CYS A 14 -4.96 -11.27 -5.71
C CYS A 14 -4.12 -11.40 -4.44
N PHE A 15 -3.57 -10.28 -4.01
CA PHE A 15 -2.66 -10.24 -2.87
C PHE A 15 -2.92 -9.04 -1.97
N MET A 16 -2.66 -9.24 -0.68
CA MET A 16 -2.56 -8.21 0.34
C MET A 16 -1.22 -8.36 1.02
N LEU A 17 -0.37 -7.35 0.88
CA LEU A 17 0.84 -7.18 1.68
C LEU A 17 0.45 -6.44 2.96
N TYR A 18 0.37 -7.13 4.10
CA TYR A 18 0.05 -6.45 5.37
C TYR A 18 1.20 -5.51 5.78
N ALA A 19 0.90 -4.51 6.61
CA ALA A 19 1.85 -3.49 7.06
C ALA A 19 3.17 -4.06 7.61
N LYS A 20 3.13 -5.24 8.24
CA LYS A 20 4.33 -5.95 8.74
C LYS A 20 5.29 -6.47 7.66
N ASP A 21 4.85 -6.58 6.41
CA ASP A 21 5.71 -6.90 5.26
C ASP A 21 6.19 -5.65 4.51
N LEU A 22 5.79 -4.46 4.96
CA LEU A 22 6.24 -3.20 4.38
C LEU A 22 7.49 -2.71 5.10
N SER A 23 8.37 -2.04 4.36
CA SER A 23 9.44 -1.25 4.93
C SER A 23 8.87 0.09 5.38
N ILE A 24 8.74 0.29 6.69
CA ILE A 24 8.25 1.54 7.29
C ILE A 24 9.41 2.22 7.99
N THR A 25 9.73 3.46 7.60
CA THR A 25 10.78 4.24 8.25
C THR A 25 10.41 4.49 9.71
N TRP A 26 11.30 4.05 10.61
CA TRP A 26 11.10 4.00 12.07
C TRP A 26 9.94 3.11 12.55
N GLY A 27 9.43 2.20 11.72
CA GLY A 27 8.27 1.36 12.07
C GLY A 27 8.46 0.45 13.29
N GLU A 28 9.69 0.12 13.66
CA GLU A 28 9.99 -0.68 14.86
C GLU A 28 10.24 0.19 16.12
N ASP A 29 10.13 1.51 16.00
CA ASP A 29 10.30 2.46 17.10
C ASP A 29 8.94 2.95 17.61
N ASN A 30 8.57 2.52 18.82
CA ASN A 30 7.30 2.84 19.45
C ASN A 30 7.09 4.31 19.83
N ARG A 31 8.12 5.14 19.66
CA ARG A 31 7.99 6.60 19.76
C ARG A 31 7.26 7.19 18.56
N TYR A 32 7.33 6.52 17.41
CA TYR A 32 6.82 7.01 16.13
C TYR A 32 5.66 6.17 15.59
N TRP A 33 5.66 4.86 15.85
CA TRP A 33 4.67 3.93 15.33
C TRP A 33 4.20 2.95 16.41
N ASP A 34 2.90 2.73 16.51
CA ASP A 34 2.34 1.65 17.31
C ASP A 34 1.86 0.52 16.39
N TRP A 35 2.14 -0.73 16.75
CA TRP A 35 1.60 -1.90 16.06
C TRP A 35 0.32 -2.33 16.76
N VAL A 36 -0.81 -2.26 16.06
CA VAL A 36 -2.13 -2.47 16.64
C VAL A 36 -2.73 -3.76 16.11
N ASP A 37 -3.15 -4.65 17.00
CA ASP A 37 -3.92 -5.85 16.67
C ASP A 37 -5.34 -5.47 16.21
N ILE A 38 -5.63 -5.71 14.93
CA ILE A 38 -6.95 -5.50 14.36
C ILE A 38 -7.63 -6.84 14.14
N LYS A 39 -8.83 -6.97 14.68
CA LYS A 39 -9.76 -8.06 14.40
C LYS A 39 -10.94 -7.51 13.60
N GLU A 40 -10.90 -7.67 12.29
CA GLU A 40 -11.96 -7.17 11.40
C GLU A 40 -13.14 -8.13 11.31
N THR A 41 -12.86 -9.44 11.34
CA THR A 41 -13.86 -10.50 11.40
C THR A 41 -13.47 -11.56 12.44
N SER A 42 -14.28 -12.61 12.62
CA SER A 42 -13.91 -13.75 13.47
C SER A 42 -12.55 -14.33 13.12
N ASP A 43 -12.25 -14.39 11.82
CA ASP A 43 -11.15 -15.16 11.25
C ASP A 43 -10.04 -14.30 10.64
N GLU A 44 -10.27 -13.00 10.46
CA GLU A 44 -9.26 -12.06 9.96
C GLU A 44 -8.68 -11.21 11.10
N LYS A 45 -7.44 -11.57 11.47
CA LYS A 45 -6.59 -10.82 12.40
C LYS A 45 -5.30 -10.40 11.71
N PHE A 46 -4.91 -9.15 11.89
CA PHE A 46 -3.66 -8.62 11.35
C PHE A 46 -3.13 -7.50 12.23
N LEU A 47 -1.83 -7.21 12.10
CA LEU A 47 -1.20 -6.04 12.71
C LEU A 47 -1.24 -4.87 11.73
N ALA A 48 -1.83 -3.75 12.16
CA ALA A 48 -1.78 -2.48 11.45
C ALA A 48 -0.69 -1.59 12.07
N ALA A 49 -0.09 -0.72 11.26
CA ALA A 49 0.85 0.29 11.74
C ALA A 49 0.11 1.61 11.95
N GLU A 50 0.03 2.08 13.19
CA GLU A 50 -0.55 3.38 13.56
C GLU A 50 0.57 4.42 13.72
N LEU A 51 0.49 5.50 12.94
CA LEU A 51 1.42 6.61 12.99
C LEU A 51 1.10 7.53 14.17
N LYS A 52 2.06 7.68 15.08
CA LYS A 52 1.93 8.57 16.25
C LYS A 52 2.20 10.00 15.87
N THR A 53 3.45 10.36 15.57
CA THR A 53 3.83 11.69 15.08
C THR A 53 5.22 11.63 14.45
N VAL A 54 5.35 12.03 13.18
CA VAL A 54 6.66 12.14 12.50
C VAL A 54 6.70 13.35 11.57
N CYS A 55 7.89 13.87 11.29
CA CYS A 55 8.09 14.86 10.22
C CYS A 55 8.45 14.18 8.88
N TRP A 56 9.11 13.02 8.93
CA TRP A 56 9.48 12.20 7.77
C TRP A 56 8.61 10.95 7.73
N LEU A 57 7.74 10.85 6.73
CA LEU A 57 6.89 9.69 6.51
C LEU A 57 7.35 8.97 5.24
N GLU A 58 7.71 7.70 5.35
CA GLU A 58 8.07 6.88 4.20
C GLU A 58 7.73 5.42 4.46
N VAL A 59 6.94 4.85 3.55
CA VAL A 59 6.49 3.46 3.56
C VAL A 59 6.70 2.88 2.17
N CYS A 60 7.34 1.71 2.09
CA CYS A 60 7.65 1.02 0.85
C CYS A 60 7.19 -0.44 0.90
N GLY A 61 6.44 -0.86 -0.12
CA GLY A 61 6.15 -2.26 -0.41
C GLY A 61 6.89 -2.71 -1.67
N ARG A 62 7.30 -3.98 -1.69
CA ARG A 62 7.90 -4.65 -2.84
C ARG A 62 7.07 -5.88 -3.18
N PHE A 63 6.89 -6.17 -4.46
CA PHE A 63 6.11 -7.31 -4.89
C PHE A 63 6.64 -7.93 -6.18
N ASP A 64 6.81 -9.25 -6.19
CA ASP A 64 7.25 -10.01 -7.35
C ASP A 64 6.06 -10.30 -8.29
N THR A 65 6.08 -9.68 -9.47
CA THR A 65 4.97 -9.79 -10.42
C THR A 65 4.84 -11.18 -11.07
N GLU A 66 5.81 -12.07 -10.90
CA GLU A 66 5.72 -13.48 -11.31
C GLU A 66 4.59 -14.23 -10.58
N ALA A 67 4.16 -13.74 -9.41
CA ALA A 67 3.02 -14.29 -8.69
C ALA A 67 1.66 -13.91 -9.29
N LEU A 68 1.62 -12.94 -10.22
CA LEU A 68 0.39 -12.47 -10.87
C LEU A 68 0.07 -13.28 -12.11
N ALA A 69 -1.23 -13.44 -12.39
CA ALA A 69 -1.65 -13.98 -13.67
C ALA A 69 -1.27 -13.00 -14.81
N PRO A 70 -0.65 -13.48 -15.90
CA PRO A 70 -0.16 -12.64 -16.99
C PRO A 70 -1.31 -12.08 -17.85
N GLU A 71 -0.98 -11.11 -18.70
CA GLU A 71 -1.89 -10.49 -19.68
C GLU A 71 -3.15 -9.87 -19.06
N LYS A 72 -3.00 -9.30 -17.86
CA LYS A 72 -4.07 -8.67 -17.10
C LYS A 72 -3.66 -7.30 -16.57
N LEU A 73 -4.65 -6.41 -16.53
CA LEU A 73 -4.54 -5.11 -15.86
C LEU A 73 -4.75 -5.31 -14.36
N TYR A 74 -3.79 -4.85 -13.57
CA TYR A 74 -3.86 -4.82 -12.12
C TYR A 74 -3.95 -3.38 -11.63
N GLU A 75 -4.70 -3.20 -10.54
CA GLU A 75 -4.64 -1.99 -9.72
C GLU A 75 -3.90 -2.27 -8.41
N VAL A 76 -3.23 -1.23 -7.92
CA VAL A 76 -2.51 -1.22 -6.65
C VAL A 76 -3.09 -0.14 -5.77
N VAL A 77 -3.52 -0.50 -4.56
CA VAL A 77 -4.13 0.43 -3.60
C VAL A 77 -3.53 0.26 -2.20
N PHE A 78 -3.31 1.36 -1.49
CA PHE A 78 -3.07 1.31 -0.06
C PHE A 78 -4.40 1.19 0.69
N MET A 79 -4.47 0.28 1.64
CA MET A 79 -5.57 0.19 2.60
C MET A 79 -5.18 0.95 3.86
N VAL A 80 -5.80 2.11 4.09
CA VAL A 80 -5.49 2.98 5.23
C VAL A 80 -6.74 3.36 5.99
N LYS A 81 -6.56 3.85 7.20
CA LYS A 81 -7.60 4.47 8.03
C LYS A 81 -7.06 5.78 8.56
N ILE A 82 -7.89 6.80 8.57
CA ILE A 82 -7.54 8.11 9.12
C ILE A 82 -8.24 8.30 10.46
N LYS A 83 -7.47 8.50 11.53
CA LYS A 83 -8.01 8.68 12.88
C LYS A 83 -8.66 10.04 13.06
N GLU A 84 -9.52 10.16 14.08
CA GLU A 84 -10.15 11.44 14.43
C GLU A 84 -9.14 12.53 14.77
N ASN A 85 -8.01 12.16 15.38
CA ASN A 85 -6.93 13.07 15.76
C ASN A 85 -5.85 13.22 14.69
N ALA A 86 -6.11 12.77 13.46
CA ALA A 86 -5.14 12.89 12.37
C ALA A 86 -4.85 14.36 12.03
N ASP A 87 -3.61 14.63 11.64
CA ASP A 87 -3.15 15.96 11.27
C ASP A 87 -1.93 15.89 10.34
N GLY A 88 -1.72 16.92 9.52
CA GLY A 88 -0.56 17.06 8.64
C GLY A 88 -0.52 16.14 7.42
N LEU A 89 -1.64 15.48 7.06
CA LEU A 89 -1.72 14.54 5.93
C LEU A 89 -2.30 15.16 4.64
N GLU A 90 -2.09 16.46 4.41
CA GLU A 90 -2.71 17.20 3.29
C GLU A 90 -2.05 16.93 1.93
N SER A 91 -0.85 16.36 1.92
CA SER A 91 -0.02 16.26 0.72
C SER A 91 0.83 15.00 0.75
N ILE A 92 0.20 13.84 0.82
CA ILE A 92 0.89 12.55 0.80
C ILE A 92 1.09 12.11 -0.64
N THR A 93 2.33 11.75 -1.01
CA THR A 93 2.65 11.25 -2.35
C THR A 93 2.66 9.72 -2.36
N LEU A 94 2.00 9.17 -3.37
CA LEU A 94 1.95 7.76 -3.69
C LEU A 94 2.72 7.54 -4.98
N ARG A 95 3.53 6.49 -5.06
CA ARG A 95 4.32 6.20 -6.25
C ARG A 95 4.31 4.71 -6.54
N LEU A 96 4.06 4.36 -7.80
CA LEU A 96 4.23 3.01 -8.32
C LEU A 96 5.41 2.99 -9.28
N ILE A 97 6.45 2.21 -8.97
CA ILE A 97 7.61 1.98 -9.82
C ILE A 97 7.48 0.58 -10.44
N ILE A 98 7.47 0.55 -11.78
CA ILE A 98 7.38 -0.70 -12.54
C ILE A 98 8.70 -0.91 -13.28
N PRO A 99 9.32 -2.11 -13.21
CA PRO A 99 10.57 -2.38 -13.92
C PRO A 99 10.50 -2.03 -15.40
N ASN A 100 11.52 -1.31 -15.87
CA ASN A 100 11.66 -0.90 -17.28
C ASN A 100 10.50 -0.05 -17.84
N LYS A 101 9.69 0.56 -16.97
CA LYS A 101 8.61 1.49 -17.33
C LYS A 101 8.73 2.76 -16.49
N SER A 102 7.95 3.79 -16.82
CA SER A 102 7.86 5.02 -16.03
C SER A 102 7.17 4.78 -14.70
N SER A 103 7.56 5.54 -13.68
CA SER A 103 6.79 5.68 -12.45
C SER A 103 5.74 6.78 -12.61
N ASN A 104 4.63 6.66 -11.91
CA ASN A 104 3.64 7.73 -11.78
C ASN A 104 3.50 8.11 -10.31
N ASP A 105 3.59 9.41 -10.04
CA ASP A 105 3.39 9.99 -8.72
C ASP A 105 1.97 10.57 -8.65
N VAL A 106 1.27 10.24 -7.58
CA VAL A 106 -0.06 10.78 -7.27
C VAL A 106 0.01 11.40 -5.88
N THR A 107 -0.24 12.70 -5.78
CA THR A 107 -0.35 13.39 -4.49
C THR A 107 -1.81 13.49 -4.08
N VAL A 108 -2.10 13.05 -2.87
CA VAL A 108 -3.45 13.04 -2.30
C VAL A 108 -3.49 13.85 -1.01
N ASN A 109 -4.66 14.43 -0.74
CA ASN A 109 -4.97 15.05 0.55
C ASN A 109 -5.83 14.07 1.36
N LEU A 110 -5.22 13.38 2.33
CA LEU A 110 -5.92 12.43 3.20
C LEU A 110 -6.74 13.14 4.28
N MET A 111 -6.52 14.43 4.50
CA MET A 111 -7.36 15.23 5.41
C MET A 111 -8.76 15.48 4.84
N ASN A 112 -8.97 15.35 3.52
CA ASN A 112 -10.28 15.44 2.88
C ASN A 112 -11.20 14.23 3.15
N VAL A 113 -10.68 13.14 3.73
CA VAL A 113 -11.47 11.95 4.10
C VAL A 113 -12.38 12.31 5.27
N THR A 114 -13.69 12.37 5.03
CA THR A 114 -14.67 12.74 6.07
C THR A 114 -15.06 11.57 6.97
N GLU A 115 -15.09 10.35 6.44
CA GLU A 115 -15.38 9.14 7.20
C GLU A 115 -14.14 8.65 7.95
N ARG A 116 -13.90 9.26 9.12
CA ARG A 116 -12.81 8.87 10.03
C ARG A 116 -13.03 7.47 10.61
N GLU A 117 -11.94 6.87 11.09
CA GLU A 117 -11.90 5.55 11.74
C GLU A 117 -12.35 4.35 10.87
N LYS A 118 -12.64 4.57 9.58
CA LYS A 118 -12.96 3.52 8.59
C LYS A 118 -11.77 3.22 7.68
N TRP A 119 -11.69 1.98 7.22
CA TRP A 119 -10.74 1.60 6.17
C TRP A 119 -11.19 2.20 4.84
N ILE A 120 -10.27 2.84 4.15
CA ILE A 120 -10.44 3.41 2.82
C ILE A 120 -9.37 2.87 1.87
N GLU A 121 -9.71 2.82 0.59
CA GLU A 121 -8.76 2.49 -0.47
C GLU A 121 -8.16 3.79 -1.00
N VAL A 122 -6.83 3.84 -1.09
CA VAL A 122 -6.10 4.97 -1.68
C VAL A 122 -5.35 4.44 -2.91
N PRO A 123 -5.85 4.72 -4.12
CA PRO A 123 -5.24 4.22 -5.35
C PRO A 123 -3.82 4.76 -5.55
N VAL A 124 -2.88 3.87 -5.84
CA VAL A 124 -1.49 4.22 -6.19
C VAL A 124 -1.35 4.29 -7.71
N GLY A 125 -1.93 3.32 -8.41
CA GLY A 125 -1.85 3.25 -9.86
C GLY A 125 -2.17 1.86 -10.39
N GLU A 126 -1.96 1.71 -11.69
CA GLU A 126 -2.32 0.52 -12.46
C GLU A 126 -1.16 0.07 -13.33
N PHE A 127 -1.09 -1.22 -13.60
CA PHE A 127 -0.11 -1.76 -14.54
C PHE A 127 -0.62 -3.04 -15.22
N PHE A 128 -0.18 -3.22 -16.46
CA PHE A 128 -0.48 -4.43 -17.23
C PHE A 128 0.67 -5.43 -17.11
N THR A 129 0.33 -6.67 -16.74
CA THR A 129 1.23 -7.83 -16.72
C THR A 129 1.40 -8.37 -18.14
N ILE A 130 2.61 -8.80 -18.50
CA ILE A 130 2.93 -9.31 -19.84
C ILE A 130 3.18 -10.82 -19.81
N SER A 131 2.85 -11.53 -20.89
CA SER A 131 3.23 -12.94 -21.05
C SER A 131 4.72 -13.08 -21.35
N GLU A 132 5.35 -14.05 -20.70
CA GLU A 132 6.78 -14.32 -20.83
C GLU A 132 7.10 -14.95 -22.19
N ILE A 133 7.39 -14.14 -23.21
CA ILE A 133 8.13 -14.59 -24.40
C ILE A 133 9.48 -13.90 -24.49
N LYS A 134 10.20 -13.70 -23.38
CA LYS A 134 11.64 -13.38 -23.41
C LYS A 134 12.38 -13.99 -22.23
N ARG A 135 13.47 -14.70 -22.55
CA ARG A 135 14.46 -15.34 -21.65
C ARG A 135 14.76 -14.46 -20.41
N LYS A 136 14.17 -14.75 -19.25
CA LYS A 136 14.40 -13.96 -18.02
C LYS A 136 15.71 -14.38 -17.32
N LYS A 137 16.49 -13.38 -16.89
CA LYS A 137 17.55 -13.52 -15.87
C LYS A 137 17.33 -12.63 -14.64
N LYS A 138 16.28 -11.79 -14.60
CA LYS A 138 16.01 -10.89 -13.46
C LYS A 138 14.51 -10.89 -13.15
N ARG A 139 14.16 -11.07 -11.87
CA ARG A 139 12.79 -10.96 -11.34
C ARG A 139 12.22 -9.58 -11.62
N GLU A 140 10.93 -9.54 -11.96
CA GLU A 140 10.20 -8.30 -12.23
C GLU A 140 9.46 -7.87 -10.95
N GLU A 141 10.20 -7.19 -10.06
CA GLU A 141 9.66 -6.66 -8.80
C GLU A 141 9.17 -5.22 -8.97
N ILE A 142 7.92 -4.95 -8.58
CA ILE A 142 7.40 -3.57 -8.48
C ILE A 142 7.68 -2.99 -7.10
N GLU A 143 7.86 -1.67 -7.03
CA GLU A 143 8.01 -0.93 -5.78
C GLU A 143 6.86 0.07 -5.62
N ILE A 144 6.30 0.13 -4.41
CA ILE A 144 5.05 0.83 -4.11
C ILE A 144 5.31 1.71 -2.90
N PHE A 145 5.12 3.03 -3.03
CA PHE A 145 5.47 3.98 -1.98
C PHE A 145 4.26 4.79 -1.53
N LEU A 146 4.27 5.12 -0.23
CA LEU A 146 3.48 6.18 0.40
C LEU A 146 4.46 7.00 1.23
N TYR A 147 4.66 8.26 0.87
CA TYR A 147 5.68 9.08 1.53
C TYR A 147 5.33 10.57 1.51
N GLU A 148 5.91 11.27 2.46
CA GLU A 148 6.07 12.70 2.48
C GLU A 148 7.27 13.02 3.39
N THR A 149 8.35 13.47 2.77
CA THR A 149 9.67 13.67 3.37
C THR A 149 10.18 15.10 3.24
N GLU A 150 9.51 15.94 2.45
CA GLU A 150 9.96 17.28 2.09
C GLU A 150 9.45 18.33 3.08
N LYS A 151 8.20 18.23 3.52
CA LYS A 151 7.61 19.17 4.47
C LYS A 151 7.90 18.67 5.89
N LEU A 152 8.59 19.49 6.67
CA LEU A 152 8.94 19.16 8.06
C LEU A 152 7.78 19.35 9.06
N ASN A 153 6.54 19.52 8.59
CA ASN A 153 5.38 19.53 9.48
C ASN A 153 5.09 18.13 10.02
N CYS A 154 4.62 18.08 11.26
CA CYS A 154 4.23 16.86 11.93
C CYS A 154 3.05 16.19 11.22
N LYS A 155 3.11 14.86 11.08
CA LYS A 155 2.11 13.98 10.46
C LYS A 155 1.70 12.95 11.50
N GLN A 156 0.40 12.76 11.73
CA GLN A 156 -0.12 11.82 12.72
C GLN A 156 -1.47 11.23 12.34
N GLY A 157 -1.84 10.13 13.00
CA GLY A 157 -3.19 9.53 12.91
C GLY A 157 -3.46 8.77 11.61
N LEU A 158 -2.42 8.47 10.82
CA LEU A 158 -2.51 7.52 9.71
C LEU A 158 -2.37 6.09 10.24
N VAL A 159 -3.30 5.21 9.89
CA VAL A 159 -3.20 3.78 10.19
C VAL A 159 -3.12 3.00 8.89
N ILE A 160 -2.11 2.15 8.75
CA ILE A 160 -1.85 1.37 7.53
C ILE A 160 -2.18 -0.09 7.80
N LYS A 161 -3.13 -0.64 7.03
CA LYS A 161 -3.41 -2.08 6.99
C LYS A 161 -2.42 -2.79 6.07
N GLY A 162 -2.15 -2.22 4.91
CA GLY A 162 -1.30 -2.84 3.91
C GLY A 162 -1.55 -2.32 2.49
N ILE A 163 -1.06 -3.08 1.51
CA ILE A 163 -1.23 -2.82 0.08
C ILE A 163 -2.00 -3.97 -0.55
N VAL A 164 -3.03 -3.66 -1.32
CA VAL A 164 -3.78 -4.63 -2.13
C VAL A 164 -3.35 -4.54 -3.58
N ILE A 165 -3.12 -5.70 -4.20
CA ILE A 165 -2.84 -5.87 -5.61
C ILE A 165 -3.88 -6.84 -6.15
N ARG A 166 -4.73 -6.37 -7.08
CA ARG A 166 -5.84 -7.15 -7.62
C ARG A 166 -6.10 -6.82 -9.09
N PRO A 167 -6.70 -7.73 -9.88
CA PRO A 167 -7.11 -7.41 -11.23
C PRO A 167 -8.10 -6.25 -11.22
N LYS A 168 -7.90 -5.28 -12.10
CA LYS A 168 -8.87 -4.21 -12.30
C LYS A 168 -9.98 -4.73 -13.20
N VAL A 169 -11.22 -4.69 -12.70
CA VAL A 169 -12.40 -5.05 -13.49
C VAL A 169 -12.54 -4.04 -14.63
N SER A 170 -12.53 -4.54 -15.87
CA SER A 170 -12.88 -3.77 -17.08
C SER A 170 -14.38 -3.72 -17.28
#